data_AF-A0A929SEM2-F1
#
_entry.id   AF-A0A929SEM2-F1
#
_cell.length_a   1.000
_cell.length_b   1.000
_cell.length_c   1.000
_cell.angle_alpha   90.00
_cell.angle_beta   90.00
_cell.angle_gamma   90.00
#
_symmetry.space_group_name_H-M   'P 1'
#
loop_
_entity.id
_entity.type
_entity.pdbx_description
1 polymer ?
#
loop_
_entity_poly.entity_id
_entity_poly.type
_entity_poly.pdbx_seq_one_letter_code
_entity_poly.pdbx_strand_id
1 'polypeptide(L)'
;MKKNILVAGLVAMLSVASVVPVFAEGGAVSFGGSSVTAPESNGHWVTNRDGSWSFISNETGAPLTGWIVSKHQWYYIAANGHMVGGWQKINFAWYYFSPNTVENQPTGSLYINKMTPDGYQVDSNGIWVN
;
A
#
# COMPACT_ATOMS: atom_id res chain seq x y z
N MET A 1 -32.17 8.00 -7.54
CA MET A 1 -32.11 7.50 -6.15
C MET A 1 -30.72 7.77 -5.62
N LYS A 2 -30.56 8.80 -4.79
CA LYS A 2 -29.26 9.21 -4.23
C LYS A 2 -29.08 8.47 -2.90
N LYS A 3 -28.08 7.61 -2.78
CA LYS A 3 -27.83 6.85 -1.54
C LYS A 3 -27.07 7.75 -0.56
N ASN A 4 -27.77 8.19 0.48
CA ASN A 4 -27.23 8.96 1.59
C ASN A 4 -26.40 8.02 2.47
N ILE A 5 -25.08 8.19 2.50
CA ILE A 5 -24.21 7.45 3.43
C ILE A 5 -24.05 8.30 4.69
N LEU A 6 -24.67 7.80 5.75
CA LEU A 6 -24.56 8.28 7.12
C LEU A 6 -23.10 8.16 7.60
N VAL A 7 -22.50 9.28 8.01
CA VAL A 7 -21.23 9.29 8.73
C VAL A 7 -21.56 9.32 10.22
N ALA A 8 -21.54 8.14 10.85
CA ALA A 8 -21.59 7.99 12.30
C ALA A 8 -20.14 7.92 12.82
N GLY A 9 -19.76 8.86 13.68
CA GLY A 9 -18.46 8.86 14.34
C GLY A 9 -18.40 7.91 15.53
N LEU A 10 -17.19 7.43 15.84
CA LEU A 10 -16.68 7.34 17.21
C LEU A 10 -15.16 7.15 17.14
N VAL A 11 -14.43 8.05 17.81
CA VAL A 11 -12.98 8.07 17.94
C VAL A 11 -12.55 7.00 18.95
N ALA A 12 -11.59 6.17 18.58
CA ALA A 12 -10.72 5.48 19.52
C ALA A 12 -9.28 5.60 19.00
N MET A 13 -8.51 6.49 19.62
CA MET A 13 -7.08 6.60 19.43
C MET A 13 -6.40 5.35 20.01
N LEU A 14 -5.84 4.51 19.14
CA LEU A 14 -4.73 3.65 19.51
C LEU A 14 -3.63 3.91 18.48
N SER A 15 -2.60 4.64 18.89
CA SER A 15 -1.43 4.93 18.09
C SER A 15 -0.64 3.65 17.85
N VAL A 16 -0.96 2.92 16.79
CA VAL A 16 0.09 2.21 16.06
C VAL A 16 0.74 3.26 15.17
N ALA A 17 2.06 3.38 15.23
CA ALA A 17 2.81 4.18 14.27
C ALA A 17 2.57 3.57 12.88
N SER A 18 1.50 3.99 12.21
CA SER A 18 1.26 3.68 10.82
C SER A 18 2.32 4.46 10.06
N VAL A 19 3.34 3.73 9.60
CA VAL A 19 4.29 4.24 8.61
C VAL A 19 3.46 4.55 7.37
N VAL A 20 2.92 5.75 7.31
CA VAL A 20 2.50 6.37 6.06
C VAL A 20 3.77 6.54 5.23
N PRO A 21 3.71 6.33 3.90
CA PRO A 21 4.82 6.73 3.05
C PRO A 21 5.06 8.23 3.26
N VAL A 22 6.15 8.56 3.97
CA VAL A 22 6.71 9.91 3.97
C VAL A 22 7.34 10.05 2.59
N PHE A 23 6.60 10.65 1.68
CA PHE A 23 7.19 11.19 0.45
C PHE A 23 8.13 12.30 0.91
N ALA A 24 9.43 12.05 0.77
CA ALA A 24 10.47 12.93 1.28
C ALA A 24 10.36 14.33 0.66
N GLU A 25 9.69 15.24 1.36
CA GLU A 25 9.92 16.66 1.17
C GLU A 25 11.18 17.02 1.97
N GLY A 26 12.30 17.10 1.24
CA GLY A 26 13.50 17.85 1.64
C GLY A 26 14.15 17.48 2.97
N GLY A 27 15.03 16.49 2.96
CA GLY A 27 15.90 16.23 4.12
C GLY A 27 16.83 15.05 3.90
N ALA A 28 17.78 15.18 2.97
CA ALA A 28 18.80 14.17 2.74
C ALA A 28 19.71 14.04 3.97
N VAL A 29 19.81 12.83 4.54
CA VAL A 29 21.05 12.36 5.16
C VAL A 29 21.52 11.15 4.36
N SER A 30 22.54 11.38 3.56
CA SER A 30 23.17 10.43 2.64
C SER A 30 24.37 9.78 3.30
N PHE A 31 24.43 8.45 3.25
CA PHE A 31 25.70 7.74 3.22
C PHE A 31 25.67 6.77 2.04
N GLY A 32 26.40 7.12 0.98
CA GLY A 32 26.86 6.17 -0.03
C GLY A 32 25.85 5.73 -1.07
N GLY A 33 25.70 6.55 -2.13
CA GLY A 33 25.46 6.07 -3.48
C GLY A 33 24.06 5.54 -3.84
N SER A 34 23.47 6.20 -4.84
CA SER A 34 22.41 5.69 -5.71
C SER A 34 20.97 5.85 -5.23
N SER A 35 20.32 6.88 -5.79
CA SER A 35 18.88 7.09 -5.99
C SER A 35 17.97 6.96 -4.76
N VAL A 36 17.20 8.01 -4.50
CA VAL A 36 16.15 8.08 -3.49
C VAL A 36 14.98 7.16 -3.89
N THR A 37 15.17 5.85 -3.79
CA THR A 37 14.11 4.85 -3.85
C THR A 37 13.80 4.47 -2.41
N ALA A 38 12.51 4.47 -2.03
CA ALA A 38 12.10 4.04 -0.70
C ALA A 38 12.78 2.68 -0.40
N PRO A 39 13.45 2.52 0.76
CA PRO A 39 14.17 1.28 1.04
C PRO A 39 13.19 0.11 0.90
N GLU A 40 13.57 -0.86 0.07
CA GLU A 40 12.75 -2.06 -0.10
C GLU A 40 12.52 -2.72 1.26
N SER A 41 11.31 -3.22 1.48
CA SER A 41 10.99 -3.91 2.72
C SER A 41 11.83 -5.18 2.82
N ASN A 42 12.53 -5.36 3.95
CA ASN A 42 13.42 -6.50 4.18
C ASN A 42 12.63 -7.79 4.46
N GLY A 43 12.18 -8.44 3.39
CA GLY A 43 11.40 -9.65 3.47
C GLY A 43 11.22 -10.34 2.12
N HIS A 44 10.40 -11.39 2.11
CA HIS A 44 10.09 -12.14 0.91
C HIS A 44 8.60 -12.49 0.85
N TRP A 45 8.10 -12.62 -0.37
CA TRP A 45 6.72 -13.00 -0.64
C TRP A 45 6.52 -14.50 -0.42
N VAL A 46 5.45 -14.86 0.28
CA VAL A 46 5.01 -16.23 0.51
C VAL A 46 3.56 -16.38 0.07
N THR A 47 3.26 -17.42 -0.69
CA THR A 47 1.89 -17.77 -1.06
C THR A 47 1.32 -18.73 -0.01
N ASN A 48 0.19 -18.35 0.60
CA ASN A 48 -0.53 -19.20 1.54
C ASN A 48 -1.34 -20.29 0.83
N ARG A 49 -1.76 -21.31 1.58
CA ARG A 49 -2.54 -22.45 1.04
C ARG A 49 -3.90 -22.03 0.46
N ASP A 50 -4.45 -20.92 0.92
CA ASP A 50 -5.68 -20.32 0.41
C ASP A 50 -5.49 -19.48 -0.86
N GLY A 51 -4.24 -19.31 -1.32
CA GLY A 51 -3.90 -18.51 -2.50
C GLY A 51 -3.66 -17.02 -2.22
N SER A 52 -3.86 -16.55 -0.98
CA SER A 52 -3.44 -15.19 -0.58
C SER A 52 -1.93 -15.09 -0.49
N TRP A 53 -1.42 -13.88 -0.71
CA TRP A 53 -0.01 -13.56 -0.56
C TRP A 53 0.25 -12.93 0.82
N SER A 54 1.35 -13.31 1.46
CA SER A 54 1.87 -12.68 2.67
C SER A 54 3.32 -12.26 2.44
N PHE A 55 3.77 -11.26 3.19
CA PHE A 55 5.15 -10.82 3.13
C PHE A 55 5.85 -11.12 4.46
N ILE A 56 6.87 -11.96 4.44
CA ILE A 56 7.56 -12.43 5.65
C ILE A 56 8.84 -11.63 5.84
N SER A 57 9.04 -11.05 7.02
CA SER A 57 10.28 -10.36 7.40
C SER A 57 11.45 -11.34 7.46
N ASN A 58 12.56 -10.99 6.83
CA ASN A 58 13.79 -11.81 6.93
C ASN A 58 14.46 -11.70 8.30
N GLU A 59 14.17 -10.64 9.07
CA GLU A 59 14.79 -10.40 10.38
C GLU A 59 14.09 -11.17 11.48
N THR A 60 12.75 -11.17 11.46
CA THR A 60 11.92 -11.76 12.53
C THR A 60 11.27 -13.07 12.13
N GLY A 61 11.19 -13.37 10.83
CA GLY A 61 10.43 -14.51 10.31
C GLY A 61 8.90 -14.35 10.45
N ALA A 62 8.43 -13.19 10.88
CA ALA A 62 7.00 -12.91 11.09
C ALA A 62 6.37 -12.28 9.84
N PRO A 63 5.06 -12.48 9.61
CA PRO A 63 4.32 -11.78 8.56
C PRO A 63 4.27 -10.28 8.87
N LEU A 64 4.73 -9.47 7.92
CA LEU A 64 4.63 -8.02 7.98
C LEU A 64 3.20 -7.58 7.60
N THR A 65 2.73 -6.53 8.27
CA THR A 65 1.42 -5.91 8.02
C THR A 65 1.61 -4.43 7.68
N GLY A 66 0.76 -3.88 6.85
CA GLY A 66 0.81 -2.49 6.40
C GLY A 66 1.49 -2.32 5.05
N TRP A 67 2.15 -1.18 4.86
CA TRP A 67 2.79 -0.81 3.60
C TRP A 67 4.09 -1.58 3.38
N ILE A 68 4.20 -2.22 2.21
CA ILE A 68 5.37 -2.97 1.77
C ILE A 68 5.87 -2.38 0.46
N VAL A 69 7.17 -2.14 0.37
CA VAL A 69 7.84 -1.72 -0.87
C VAL A 69 8.65 -2.89 -1.39
N SER A 70 8.37 -3.33 -2.60
CA SER A 70 9.06 -4.46 -3.23
C SER A 70 9.22 -4.17 -4.72
N LYS A 71 10.43 -4.30 -5.27
CA LYS A 71 10.72 -4.06 -6.69
C LYS A 71 10.22 -2.69 -7.17
N HIS A 72 10.43 -1.64 -6.36
CA HIS A 72 9.96 -0.27 -6.65
C HIS A 72 8.43 -0.14 -6.81
N GLN A 73 7.67 -1.09 -6.28
CA GLN A 73 6.21 -1.05 -6.25
C GLN A 73 5.72 -1.07 -4.80
N TRP A 74 4.60 -0.41 -4.56
CA TRP A 74 3.95 -0.38 -3.24
C TRP A 74 2.86 -1.44 -3.17
N TYR A 75 2.81 -2.13 -2.04
CA TYR A 75 1.83 -3.15 -1.72
C TYR A 75 1.29 -2.87 -0.33
N TYR A 76 0.12 -3.43 -0.03
CA TYR A 76 -0.46 -3.35 1.30
C TYR A 76 -0.85 -4.73 1.79
N ILE A 77 -0.41 -5.05 3.00
CA ILE A 77 -0.79 -6.26 3.72
C ILE A 77 -1.79 -5.85 4.81
N ALA A 78 -2.99 -6.42 4.79
CA ALA A 78 -3.99 -6.17 5.81
C ALA A 78 -3.53 -6.69 7.19
N ALA A 79 -4.23 -6.28 8.24
CA ALA A 79 -3.92 -6.68 9.61
C ALA A 79 -4.02 -8.19 9.84
N ASN A 80 -4.68 -8.93 8.95
CA ASN A 80 -4.71 -10.40 8.94
C ASN A 80 -3.44 -11.04 8.34
N GLY A 81 -2.46 -10.24 7.90
CA GLY A 81 -1.23 -10.72 7.27
C GLY A 81 -1.38 -11.06 5.78
N HIS A 82 -2.52 -10.75 5.16
CA HIS A 82 -2.78 -11.06 3.75
C HIS A 82 -2.72 -9.81 2.89
N MET A 83 -2.12 -9.93 1.72
CA MET A 83 -2.05 -8.89 0.69
C MET A 83 -3.46 -8.53 0.23
N VAL A 84 -3.73 -7.23 0.14
CA VAL A 84 -5.01 -6.72 -0.33
C VAL A 84 -4.94 -6.31 -1.80
N GLY A 85 -6.10 -6.38 -2.45
CA GLY A 85 -6.35 -5.84 -3.77
C GLY A 85 -7.55 -4.90 -3.77
N GLY A 86 -7.74 -4.18 -4.87
CA GLY A 86 -8.84 -3.25 -5.09
C GLY A 86 -8.72 -1.95 -4.30
N TRP A 87 -9.86 -1.28 -4.14
CA TRP A 87 -10.00 -0.04 -3.39
C TRP A 87 -9.83 -0.26 -1.89
N GLN A 88 -8.91 0.48 -1.29
CA GLN A 88 -8.61 0.42 0.13
C GLN A 88 -8.56 1.83 0.71
N LYS A 89 -9.30 2.04 1.80
CA LYS A 89 -9.30 3.31 2.51
C LYS A 89 -8.24 3.27 3.61
N ILE A 90 -7.17 4.02 3.44
CA ILE A 90 -6.04 4.08 4.38
C ILE A 90 -5.89 5.54 4.79
N ASN A 91 -5.94 5.81 6.10
CA ASN A 91 -5.76 7.15 6.66
C ASN A 91 -6.58 8.25 5.96
N PHE A 92 -7.87 8.00 5.75
CA PHE A 92 -8.83 8.88 5.06
C PHE A 92 -8.65 9.08 3.55
N ALA A 93 -7.56 8.57 2.96
CA ALA A 93 -7.35 8.52 1.53
C ALA A 93 -7.77 7.17 0.94
N TRP A 94 -8.15 7.17 -0.34
CA TRP A 94 -8.46 5.96 -1.09
C TRP A 94 -7.29 5.61 -1.99
N TYR A 95 -6.84 4.36 -1.88
CA TYR A 95 -5.75 3.79 -2.66
C TYR A 95 -6.28 2.61 -3.46
N TYR A 96 -5.79 2.42 -4.68
CA TYR A 96 -6.20 1.32 -5.53
C TYR A 96 -5.04 0.36 -5.78
N PHE A 97 -5.17 -0.86 -5.26
CA PHE A 97 -4.22 -1.94 -5.47
C PHE A 97 -4.72 -2.85 -6.58
N SER A 98 -3.82 -3.31 -7.46
CA SER A 98 -4.20 -4.20 -8.56
C SER A 98 -4.76 -5.52 -8.01
N PRO A 99 -6.04 -5.87 -8.20
CA PRO A 99 -6.56 -7.15 -7.69
C PRO A 99 -6.05 -8.36 -8.50
N ASN A 100 -5.56 -8.13 -9.71
CA ASN A 100 -5.04 -9.16 -10.61
C ASN A 100 -3.74 -8.69 -11.27
N THR A 101 -3.02 -9.62 -11.91
CA THR A 101 -1.89 -9.26 -12.77
C THR A 101 -2.45 -8.61 -14.03
N VAL A 102 -2.16 -7.33 -14.23
CA VAL A 102 -2.46 -6.62 -15.47
C VAL A 102 -1.13 -6.41 -16.20
N GLU A 103 -1.16 -6.29 -17.52
CA GLU A 103 0.03 -6.01 -18.32
C GLU A 103 0.75 -4.77 -17.76
N ASN A 104 2.03 -4.95 -17.37
CA ASN A 104 2.86 -3.93 -16.69
C ASN A 104 2.41 -3.51 -15.27
N GLN A 105 1.54 -4.27 -14.61
CA GLN A 105 1.12 -4.01 -13.23
C GLN A 105 0.96 -5.34 -12.45
N PRO A 106 1.90 -5.68 -11.54
CA PRO A 106 1.82 -6.93 -10.78
C PRO A 106 0.62 -6.94 -9.82
N THR A 107 0.08 -8.11 -9.51
CA THR A 107 -1.00 -8.26 -8.52
C THR A 107 -0.58 -7.65 -7.18
N GLY A 108 -1.50 -6.91 -6.56
CA GLY A 108 -1.33 -6.24 -5.27
C GLY A 108 -0.57 -4.93 -5.33
N SER A 109 -0.05 -4.51 -6.49
CA SER A 109 0.69 -3.26 -6.61
C SER A 109 -0.24 -2.04 -6.66
N LEU A 110 0.19 -0.96 -6.02
CA LEU A 110 -0.52 0.31 -5.98
C LEU A 110 -0.47 1.01 -7.34
N TYR A 111 -1.62 1.52 -7.76
CA TYR A 111 -1.71 2.46 -8.87
C TYR A 111 -1.24 3.84 -8.39
N ILE A 112 -0.29 4.44 -9.11
CA ILE A 112 0.20 5.80 -8.87
C ILE A 112 0.24 6.55 -10.20
N ASN A 113 -0.12 7.84 -10.18
CA ASN A 113 -0.06 8.77 -11.31
C ASN A 113 -0.69 8.20 -12.60
N LYS A 114 -1.85 7.55 -12.47
CA LYS A 114 -2.54 6.89 -13.58
C LYS A 114 -4.02 6.77 -13.32
N MET A 115 -4.76 6.33 -14.33
CA MET A 115 -6.18 6.02 -14.21
C MET A 115 -6.35 4.56 -13.79
N THR A 116 -7.20 4.32 -12.79
CA THR A 116 -7.61 2.96 -12.41
C THR A 116 -8.50 2.37 -13.51
N PRO A 117 -8.62 1.03 -13.61
CA PRO A 117 -9.52 0.38 -14.57
C PRO A 117 -10.99 0.81 -14.42
N ASP A 118 -11.35 1.29 -13.23
CA ASP A 118 -12.69 1.78 -12.89
C ASP A 118 -12.95 3.23 -13.36
N GLY A 119 -11.95 3.89 -13.96
CA GLY A 119 -12.06 5.26 -14.50
C GLY A 119 -11.74 6.38 -13.50
N TYR A 120 -11.17 6.07 -12.33
CA TYR A 120 -10.77 7.07 -11.34
C TYR A 120 -9.30 7.45 -11.48
N GLN A 121 -8.96 8.73 -11.32
CA GLN A 121 -7.57 9.18 -11.33
C GLN A 121 -6.95 9.07 -9.93
N VAL A 122 -5.72 8.59 -9.87
CA VAL A 122 -4.89 8.61 -8.66
C VAL A 122 -3.68 9.52 -8.89
N ASP A 123 -3.33 10.30 -7.87
CA ASP A 123 -2.20 11.24 -7.90
C ASP A 123 -0.84 10.53 -7.82
N SER A 124 0.25 11.31 -7.71
CA SER A 124 1.62 10.79 -7.57
C SER A 124 1.83 9.92 -6.33
N ASN A 125 0.96 10.03 -5.33
CA ASN A 125 0.99 9.28 -4.09
C ASN A 125 0.07 8.04 -4.14
N GLY A 126 -0.63 7.82 -5.25
CA GLY A 126 -1.64 6.77 -5.40
C GLY A 126 -2.95 7.07 -4.70
N ILE A 127 -3.13 8.32 -4.24
CA ILE A 127 -4.35 8.78 -3.61
C ILE A 127 -5.34 9.14 -4.70
N TRP A 128 -6.55 8.59 -4.60
CA TRP A 128 -7.64 8.99 -5.47
C TRP A 128 -7.94 10.47 -5.36
N VAL A 129 -8.01 11.11 -6.53
CA VAL A 129 -8.41 12.49 -6.70
C VAL A 129 -9.71 12.55 -7.51
N ASN A 130 -10.59 13.46 -7.11
CA ASN A 130 -11.90 13.67 -7.72
C ASN A 130 -11.93 14.94 -8.58
#